data_AF-X8I0Y6-F1
#
_entry.id   AF-X8I0Y6-F1
#
_cell.length_a   1.000
_cell.length_b   1.000
_cell.length_c   1.000
_cell.angle_alpha   90.00
_cell.angle_beta   90.00
_cell.angle_gamma   90.00
#
_symmetry.space_group_name_H-M   'P 1'
#
loop_
_entity.id
_entity.type
_entity.pdbx_description
1 polymer ?
#
loop_
_entity_poly.entity_id
_entity_poly.type
_entity_poly.pdbx_seq_one_letter_code
_entity_poly.pdbx_strand_id
1 'polypeptide(L)'
;MKNIKITDGNKKEKFFDIENYSFIEIDSDSLPLSVYRIIIKKTFSDALDVRYWFEEIIGEKTEKIKFFNPNPSELIEYIKNYEIDIPFRETYLFYDINTRYLDFLLYDIDKIENNIIFIGFNIFESELHLAIKAFSLEGLLLFTERFFKYCEKEKIALENKKNLKWQQLENYILPSEKLKHNFLCDSFLEKTLDERFFSIFIKLFQEFDNHGYINSNSLKEKIELKEGYPQEIRNIDQIAKFFLASSKLTIKDSLKEVLYLHNTLLNSDETVYVLSSHIIQYYQSYWFEDFCTNVLENISTSEFKITNIYSGRKFNFFSDKNNLCEIDIIFEVKYKNIYKIIAIECKKTLTESKINETNKKVKEKILNSNKKIIDAHISIGCFSKEINFNTSKRINNKNIKYKEGKIHPEKFELQNMPKLEDIPYYAFSISSKEDLKNKLIILIEEIFKEY
;
A
#
# COMPACT_ATOMS: atom_id res chain seq x y z
N MET A 1 7.40 21.04 11.93
CA MET A 1 6.32 20.81 12.92
C MET A 1 6.99 20.41 14.23
N LYS A 2 6.41 20.73 15.38
CA LYS A 2 7.02 20.31 16.65
C LYS A 2 6.79 18.81 16.89
N ASN A 3 7.80 18.11 17.40
CA ASN A 3 7.76 16.68 17.75
C ASN A 3 8.60 16.44 19.01
N ILE A 4 8.52 15.25 19.60
CA ILE A 4 9.27 14.88 20.80
C ILE A 4 10.29 13.82 20.45
N LYS A 5 11.55 14.07 20.82
CA LYS A 5 12.65 13.10 20.73
C LYS A 5 13.04 12.62 22.11
N ILE A 6 13.27 11.32 22.24
CA ILE A 6 13.80 10.70 23.45
C ILE A 6 15.31 10.55 23.33
N THR A 7 16.06 10.91 24.38
CA THR A 7 17.51 10.73 24.46
C THR A 7 17.94 10.14 25.79
N ASP A 8 19.01 9.35 25.77
CA ASP A 8 19.63 8.82 26.99
C ASP A 8 20.36 9.92 27.76
N GLY A 9 20.30 9.79 29.08
CA GLY A 9 20.92 10.68 30.04
C GLY A 9 20.15 11.99 30.21
N ASN A 10 20.50 12.68 31.27
CA ASN A 10 19.85 13.92 31.66
C ASN A 10 20.38 15.10 30.82
N LYS A 11 19.55 15.68 29.94
CA LYS A 11 19.90 16.81 29.07
C LYS A 11 19.43 18.13 29.69
N LYS A 12 20.19 19.21 29.46
CA LYS A 12 19.82 20.55 29.94
C LYS A 12 18.63 21.14 29.16
N GLU A 13 18.61 20.92 27.85
CA GLU A 13 17.53 21.37 26.95
C GLU A 13 16.49 20.27 26.82
N LYS A 14 15.82 19.95 27.93
CA LYS A 14 14.77 18.95 28.00
C LYS A 14 13.43 19.61 28.28
N PHE A 15 12.40 19.01 27.73
CA PHE A 15 11.02 19.31 28.03
C PHE A 15 10.62 18.66 29.38
N PHE A 16 11.01 17.40 29.59
CA PHE A 16 10.97 16.70 30.89
C PHE A 16 11.92 15.50 30.89
N ASP A 17 12.08 14.86 32.06
CA ASP A 17 12.76 13.57 32.18
C ASP A 17 11.86 12.52 32.81
N ILE A 18 12.12 11.26 32.48
CA ILE A 18 11.68 10.14 33.29
C ILE A 18 12.86 9.18 33.47
N GLU A 19 13.24 8.90 34.72
CA GLU A 19 14.47 8.15 35.06
C GLU A 19 15.72 8.70 34.35
N ASN A 20 16.33 7.91 33.46
CA ASN A 20 17.52 8.29 32.70
C ASN A 20 17.19 8.79 31.28
N TYR A 21 15.91 9.04 30.98
CA TYR A 21 15.46 9.47 29.66
C TYR A 21 15.06 10.94 29.67
N SER A 22 15.66 11.72 28.79
CA SER A 22 15.22 13.10 28.49
C SER A 22 14.35 13.14 27.25
N PHE A 23 13.27 13.90 27.35
CA PHE A 23 12.33 14.15 26.27
C PHE A 23 12.51 15.59 25.82
N ILE A 24 12.80 15.79 24.54
CA ILE A 24 13.20 17.08 23.99
C ILE A 24 12.24 17.45 22.88
N GLU A 25 11.72 18.68 22.91
CA GLU A 25 10.96 19.23 21.79
C GLU A 25 11.93 19.52 20.63
N ILE A 26 11.60 19.02 19.45
CA ILE A 26 12.37 19.23 18.24
C ILE A 26 11.46 19.71 17.11
N ASP A 27 12.02 20.51 16.20
CA ASP A 27 11.41 20.72 14.90
C ASP A 27 11.68 19.50 14.01
N SER A 28 10.60 18.89 13.53
CA SER A 28 10.61 17.76 12.63
C SER A 28 9.71 18.03 11.43
N ASP A 29 10.15 17.60 10.26
CA ASP A 29 9.30 17.54 9.07
C ASP A 29 8.34 16.34 9.12
N SER A 30 8.59 15.37 10.01
CA SER A 30 7.76 14.18 10.14
C SER A 30 6.60 14.36 11.13
N LEU A 31 5.42 13.87 10.73
CA LEU A 31 4.26 13.80 11.61
C LEU A 31 4.52 12.83 12.78
N PRO A 32 4.07 13.16 14.01
CA PRO A 32 4.09 12.22 15.11
C PRO A 32 3.19 11.02 14.80
N LEU A 33 3.53 9.85 15.34
CA LEU A 33 2.68 8.66 15.21
C LEU A 33 1.30 8.91 15.83
N SER A 34 0.25 8.46 15.18
CA SER A 34 -1.11 8.58 15.72
C SER A 34 -1.31 7.71 16.98
N VAL A 35 -2.23 8.13 17.86
CA VAL A 35 -2.68 7.29 18.97
C VAL A 35 -3.46 6.09 18.44
N TYR A 36 -3.06 4.91 18.89
CA TYR A 36 -3.77 3.69 18.63
C TYR A 36 -4.84 3.44 19.69
N ARG A 37 -6.09 3.31 19.26
CA ARG A 37 -7.22 3.11 20.17
C ARG A 37 -7.81 1.72 20.02
N ILE A 38 -8.08 1.08 21.15
CA ILE A 38 -8.67 -0.25 21.20
C ILE A 38 -9.63 -0.37 22.38
N ILE A 39 -10.71 -1.12 22.21
CA ILE A 39 -11.66 -1.44 23.28
C ILE A 39 -11.44 -2.89 23.68
N ILE A 40 -11.38 -3.15 24.98
CA ILE A 40 -11.20 -4.48 25.56
C ILE A 40 -12.45 -4.82 26.36
N LYS A 41 -13.06 -5.96 26.06
CA LYS A 41 -14.22 -6.47 26.83
C LYS A 41 -13.73 -7.22 28.06
N LYS A 42 -13.27 -6.47 29.05
CA LYS A 42 -12.84 -6.95 30.37
C LYS A 42 -13.16 -5.89 31.41
N THR A 43 -13.62 -6.34 32.57
CA THR A 43 -13.96 -5.51 33.71
C THR A 43 -12.77 -5.32 34.63
N PHE A 44 -12.64 -4.10 35.15
CA PHE A 44 -11.63 -3.71 36.15
C PHE A 44 -12.32 -2.86 37.22
N SER A 45 -11.92 -3.02 38.47
CA SER A 45 -12.52 -2.26 39.58
C SER A 45 -11.92 -0.87 39.66
N ASP A 46 -10.61 -0.78 39.43
CA ASP A 46 -9.86 0.47 39.49
C ASP A 46 -8.63 0.45 38.56
N ALA A 47 -7.87 1.55 38.58
CA ALA A 47 -6.68 1.71 37.77
C ALA A 47 -5.51 0.80 38.19
N LEU A 48 -5.46 0.38 39.45
CA LEU A 48 -4.42 -0.51 39.95
C LEU A 48 -4.62 -1.93 39.39
N ASP A 49 -5.88 -2.40 39.30
CA ASP A 49 -6.22 -3.65 38.63
C ASP A 49 -5.75 -3.67 37.16
N VAL A 50 -5.92 -2.56 36.46
CA VAL A 50 -5.46 -2.41 35.06
C VAL A 50 -3.93 -2.49 34.99
N ARG A 51 -3.21 -1.85 35.91
CA ARG A 51 -1.74 -1.91 35.96
C ARG A 51 -1.25 -3.33 36.19
N TYR A 52 -1.78 -4.03 37.20
CA TYR A 52 -1.40 -5.42 37.48
C TYR A 52 -1.67 -6.33 36.29
N TRP A 53 -2.77 -6.10 35.58
CA TRP A 53 -3.06 -6.84 34.37
C TRP A 53 -2.03 -6.58 33.26
N PHE A 54 -1.60 -5.34 33.04
CA PHE A 54 -0.51 -5.05 32.10
C PHE A 54 0.81 -5.70 32.52
N GLU A 55 1.15 -5.72 33.82
CA GLU A 55 2.34 -6.45 34.32
C GLU A 55 2.27 -7.94 34.00
N GLU A 56 1.08 -8.55 34.10
CA GLU A 56 0.84 -9.96 33.74
C GLU A 56 1.05 -10.22 32.24
N ILE A 57 0.51 -9.38 31.36
CA ILE A 57 0.66 -9.47 29.89
C ILE A 57 2.14 -9.50 29.50
N ILE A 58 2.93 -8.77 30.27
CA ILE A 58 4.31 -8.46 30.00
C ILE A 58 5.27 -9.51 30.59
N GLY A 59 4.88 -10.16 31.70
CA GLY A 59 5.54 -11.32 32.29
C GLY A 59 6.77 -10.98 33.17
N GLU A 60 6.79 -11.50 34.39
CA GLU A 60 7.89 -11.31 35.37
C GLU A 60 9.23 -11.98 34.98
N LYS A 61 9.28 -12.83 33.96
CA LYS A 61 10.44 -13.72 33.68
C LYS A 61 11.26 -13.40 32.44
N THR A 62 10.89 -12.40 31.67
CA THR A 62 11.74 -11.88 30.58
C THR A 62 12.02 -10.42 30.87
N GLU A 63 13.27 -10.15 31.22
CA GLU A 63 13.77 -8.89 31.71
C GLU A 63 13.16 -7.65 31.03
N LYS A 64 12.88 -6.64 31.87
CA LYS A 64 12.84 -5.21 31.56
C LYS A 64 11.57 -4.62 30.90
N ILE A 65 10.39 -4.94 31.42
CA ILE A 65 9.27 -4.00 31.27
C ILE A 65 8.72 -3.61 32.64
N LYS A 66 8.73 -2.31 32.91
CA LYS A 66 8.33 -1.74 34.20
C LYS A 66 7.45 -0.52 33.96
N PHE A 67 6.42 -0.36 34.79
CA PHE A 67 5.82 0.94 34.99
C PHE A 67 6.86 1.88 35.58
N PHE A 68 6.90 3.13 35.09
CA PHE A 68 7.76 4.14 35.68
C PHE A 68 7.35 4.40 37.14
N ASN A 69 8.32 4.34 38.05
CA ASN A 69 8.11 4.58 39.47
C ASN A 69 9.13 5.59 40.02
N PRO A 70 8.68 6.72 40.61
CA PRO A 70 7.29 7.13 40.80
C PRO A 70 6.61 7.54 39.48
N ASN A 71 5.29 7.35 39.40
CA ASN A 71 4.48 7.82 38.27
C ASN A 71 4.70 9.34 38.08
N PRO A 72 5.12 9.84 36.90
CA PRO A 72 5.52 11.24 36.72
C PRO A 72 4.29 12.16 36.73
N SER A 73 3.81 12.47 37.94
CA SER A 73 2.56 13.19 38.18
C SER A 73 2.57 14.58 37.55
N GLU A 74 3.73 15.27 37.65
CA GLU A 74 3.97 16.56 37.01
C GLU A 74 3.86 16.49 35.48
N LEU A 75 4.29 15.38 34.86
CA LEU A 75 4.18 15.18 33.41
C LEU A 75 2.73 14.91 32.99
N ILE A 76 2.00 14.12 33.77
CA ILE A 76 0.58 13.84 33.50
C ILE A 76 -0.23 15.14 33.58
N GLU A 77 0.02 15.94 34.61
CA GLU A 77 -0.63 17.24 34.79
C GLU A 77 -0.22 18.23 33.70
N TYR A 78 1.06 18.23 33.32
CA TYR A 78 1.53 19.02 32.18
C TYR A 78 0.85 18.61 30.87
N ILE A 79 0.79 17.33 30.52
CA ILE A 79 0.13 16.86 29.28
C ILE A 79 -1.33 17.31 29.28
N LYS A 80 -2.03 17.14 30.40
CA LYS A 80 -3.43 17.58 30.55
C LYS A 80 -3.56 19.10 30.35
N ASN A 81 -2.72 19.91 31.00
CA ASN A 81 -2.79 21.37 30.90
C ASN A 81 -2.38 21.87 29.50
N TYR A 82 -1.30 21.32 28.95
CA TYR A 82 -0.82 21.62 27.60
C TYR A 82 -1.89 21.30 26.56
N GLU A 83 -2.54 20.13 26.61
CA GLU A 83 -3.57 19.75 25.65
C GLU A 83 -4.88 20.55 25.76
N ILE A 84 -5.21 21.10 26.94
CA ILE A 84 -6.41 21.93 27.14
C ILE A 84 -6.28 23.29 26.43
N ASP A 85 -5.07 23.84 26.34
CA ASP A 85 -4.83 25.22 25.86
C ASP A 85 -4.37 25.32 24.39
N ILE A 86 -4.27 24.21 23.66
CA ILE A 86 -3.85 24.21 22.24
C ILE A 86 -5.02 24.66 21.34
N PRO A 87 -4.85 25.69 20.49
CA PRO A 87 -5.82 25.98 19.43
C PRO A 87 -5.99 24.76 18.53
N PHE A 88 -7.22 24.38 18.17
CA PHE A 88 -7.56 23.22 17.30
C PHE A 88 -6.73 23.05 16.01
N ARG A 89 -6.01 24.10 15.59
CA ARG A 89 -5.17 24.13 14.38
C ARG A 89 -3.67 23.91 14.63
N GLU A 90 -3.22 23.81 15.88
CA GLU A 90 -1.82 23.53 16.20
C GLU A 90 -1.58 22.03 16.44
N THR A 91 -0.40 21.55 16.01
CA THR A 91 -0.02 20.14 16.08
C THR A 91 0.06 19.67 17.53
N TYR A 92 -0.80 18.75 17.96
CA TYR A 92 -0.70 18.14 19.28
C TYR A 92 0.62 17.37 19.42
N LEU A 93 1.48 17.78 20.34
CA LEU A 93 2.75 17.09 20.63
C LEU A 93 2.55 15.66 21.16
N PHE A 94 1.48 15.44 21.93
CA PHE A 94 1.14 14.16 22.55
C PHE A 94 -0.10 13.48 21.94
N TYR A 95 -0.92 14.24 21.19
CA TYR A 95 -2.15 13.85 20.47
C TYR A 95 -3.17 13.08 21.32
N ASP A 96 -4.20 13.78 21.84
CA ASP A 96 -5.54 13.25 22.18
C ASP A 96 -5.58 11.90 22.92
N ILE A 97 -4.63 11.65 23.83
CA ILE A 97 -4.74 10.49 24.70
C ILE A 97 -5.97 10.66 25.61
N ASN A 98 -6.38 11.90 25.91
CA ASN A 98 -7.62 12.33 26.60
C ASN A 98 -8.36 11.21 27.36
N THR A 99 -7.68 10.66 28.35
CA THR A 99 -8.17 9.59 29.21
C THR A 99 -8.05 9.99 30.67
N ARG A 100 -8.90 9.37 31.50
CA ARG A 100 -8.93 9.58 32.94
C ARG A 100 -7.61 9.21 33.59
N TYR A 101 -7.04 8.07 33.16
CA TYR A 101 -5.76 7.55 33.63
C TYR A 101 -4.72 7.56 32.51
N LEU A 102 -3.46 7.77 32.87
CA LEU A 102 -2.30 7.76 31.99
C LEU A 102 -1.14 7.10 32.72
N ASP A 103 -0.50 6.16 32.06
CA ASP A 103 0.67 5.44 32.53
C ASP A 103 1.74 5.31 31.44
N PHE A 104 2.96 5.05 31.89
CA PHE A 104 4.14 4.92 31.06
C PHE A 104 4.77 3.55 31.29
N LEU A 105 4.98 2.82 30.20
CA LEU A 105 5.72 1.57 30.19
C LEU A 105 7.10 1.80 29.58
N LEU A 106 8.12 1.30 30.27
CA LEU A 106 9.45 1.16 29.72
C LEU A 106 9.65 -0.26 29.23
N TYR A 107 10.17 -0.43 28.03
CA TYR A 107 10.75 -1.62 27.43
C TYR A 107 12.27 -1.45 27.43
N ASP A 108 13.02 -2.53 27.39
CA ASP A 108 14.47 -2.47 27.20
C ASP A 108 14.82 -3.34 26.00
N ILE A 109 14.60 -2.70 24.86
CA ILE A 109 14.96 -3.17 23.53
C ILE A 109 16.09 -2.25 23.04
N ASP A 110 16.83 -2.71 22.03
CA ASP A 110 18.02 -2.07 21.43
C ASP A 110 17.91 -0.55 21.14
N LYS A 111 16.69 0.02 21.03
CA LYS A 111 16.46 1.43 20.69
C LYS A 111 15.58 2.14 21.71
N ILE A 112 16.08 3.26 22.20
CA ILE A 112 15.42 4.12 23.18
C ILE A 112 14.00 4.58 22.76
N GLU A 113 13.77 4.84 21.48
CA GLU A 113 12.47 5.29 20.97
C GLU A 113 11.44 4.15 20.94
N ASN A 114 11.91 2.90 20.87
CA ASN A 114 11.07 1.70 20.96
C ASN A 114 10.73 1.38 22.42
N ASN A 115 11.44 2.00 23.37
CA ASN A 115 11.41 1.61 24.76
C ASN A 115 10.27 2.26 25.53
N ILE A 116 9.73 3.40 25.09
CA ILE A 116 8.73 4.10 25.89
C ILE A 116 7.37 4.04 25.20
N ILE A 117 6.39 3.46 25.89
CA ILE A 117 4.99 3.34 25.47
C ILE A 117 4.11 4.09 26.47
N PHE A 118 3.25 4.96 25.96
CA PHE A 118 2.25 5.67 26.75
C PHE A 118 0.93 4.92 26.65
N ILE A 119 0.30 4.68 27.79
CA ILE A 119 -0.99 4.00 27.89
C ILE A 119 -1.96 4.90 28.64
N GLY A 120 -2.85 5.54 27.89
CA GLY A 120 -4.05 6.15 28.42
C GLY A 120 -5.19 5.14 28.51
N PHE A 121 -6.01 5.22 29.55
CA PHE A 121 -7.16 4.34 29.67
C PHE A 121 -8.36 4.92 30.44
N ASN A 122 -9.55 4.46 30.06
CA ASN A 122 -10.83 4.72 30.74
C ASN A 122 -11.50 3.39 31.10
N ILE A 123 -11.90 3.26 32.36
CA ILE A 123 -12.58 2.07 32.88
C ILE A 123 -14.10 2.33 32.83
N PHE A 124 -14.82 1.42 32.19
CA PHE A 124 -16.27 1.37 32.15
C PHE A 124 -16.77 0.06 32.77
N GLU A 125 -18.08 -0.03 33.03
CA GLU A 125 -18.69 -1.17 33.74
C GLU A 125 -18.40 -2.54 33.11
N SER A 126 -18.26 -2.62 31.79
CA SER A 126 -18.05 -3.87 31.05
C SER A 126 -16.82 -3.87 30.14
N GLU A 127 -16.06 -2.79 30.11
CA GLU A 127 -14.98 -2.62 29.14
C GLU A 127 -13.91 -1.61 29.58
N LEU A 128 -12.71 -1.80 29.01
CA LEU A 128 -11.58 -0.90 29.14
C LEU A 128 -11.32 -0.26 27.77
N HIS A 129 -11.32 1.06 27.71
CA HIS A 129 -10.92 1.80 26.51
C HIS A 129 -9.45 2.18 26.66
N LEU A 130 -8.63 1.78 25.69
CA LEU A 130 -7.21 2.11 25.67
C LEU A 130 -6.86 3.10 24.57
N ALA A 131 -5.94 3.98 24.88
CA ALA A 131 -5.21 4.86 23.99
C ALA A 131 -3.71 4.59 24.15
N ILE A 132 -3.07 4.03 23.13
CA ILE A 132 -1.67 3.63 23.14
C ILE A 132 -0.89 4.55 22.21
N LYS A 133 0.19 5.15 22.71
CA LYS A 133 1.08 6.02 21.94
C LYS A 133 2.52 5.56 22.11
N ALA A 134 3.29 5.65 21.04
CA ALA A 134 4.72 5.41 21.03
C ALA A 134 5.44 6.51 20.26
N PHE A 135 6.77 6.49 20.34
CA PHE A 135 7.66 7.38 19.58
C PHE A 135 8.17 6.75 18.28
N SER A 136 8.14 5.42 18.18
CA SER A 136 8.44 4.67 16.97
C SER A 136 7.31 3.69 16.60
N LEU A 137 7.10 3.49 15.29
CA LEU A 137 6.11 2.52 14.81
C LEU A 137 6.54 1.09 15.19
N GLU A 138 7.85 0.83 15.19
CA GLU A 138 8.43 -0.44 15.61
C GLU A 138 8.09 -0.77 17.07
N GLY A 139 8.29 0.18 18.00
CA GLY A 139 7.90 0.00 19.40
C GLY A 139 6.39 -0.26 19.55
N LEU A 140 5.57 0.50 18.83
CA LEU A 140 4.11 0.31 18.85
C LEU A 140 3.68 -1.07 18.32
N LEU A 141 4.28 -1.52 17.21
CA LEU A 141 4.01 -2.84 16.63
C LEU A 141 4.45 -3.96 17.59
N LEU A 142 5.65 -3.87 18.16
CA LEU A 142 6.17 -4.87 19.12
C LEU A 142 5.29 -4.96 20.37
N PHE A 143 4.88 -3.82 20.92
CA PHE A 143 3.96 -3.77 22.07
C PHE A 143 2.61 -4.42 21.73
N THR A 144 1.97 -3.96 20.66
CA THR A 144 0.62 -4.42 20.30
C THR A 144 0.60 -5.88 19.87
N GLU A 145 1.65 -6.40 19.22
CA GLU A 145 1.76 -7.82 18.89
C GLU A 145 1.76 -8.70 20.15
N ARG A 146 2.58 -8.35 21.16
CA ARG A 146 2.60 -9.07 22.45
C ARG A 146 1.26 -8.97 23.17
N PHE A 147 0.71 -7.77 23.24
CA PHE A 147 -0.59 -7.50 23.86
C PHE A 147 -1.71 -8.32 23.21
N PHE A 148 -1.76 -8.38 21.86
CA PHE A 148 -2.76 -9.17 21.14
C PHE A 148 -2.57 -10.67 21.29
N LYS A 149 -1.31 -11.16 21.28
CA LYS A 149 -1.01 -12.58 21.53
C LYS A 149 -1.50 -13.02 22.90
N TYR A 150 -1.27 -12.21 23.93
CA TYR A 150 -1.81 -12.49 25.27
C TYR A 150 -3.34 -12.49 25.27
N CYS A 151 -3.99 -11.46 24.71
CA CYS A 151 -5.45 -11.39 24.68
C CYS A 151 -6.07 -12.58 23.93
N GLU A 152 -5.45 -13.03 22.83
CA GLU A 152 -5.87 -14.23 22.09
C GLU A 152 -5.73 -15.49 22.94
N LYS A 153 -4.59 -15.66 23.64
CA LYS A 153 -4.34 -16.79 24.55
C LYS A 153 -5.37 -16.86 25.68
N GLU A 154 -5.68 -15.72 26.30
CA GLU A 154 -6.62 -15.61 27.41
C GLU A 154 -8.09 -15.42 26.96
N LYS A 155 -8.35 -15.50 25.65
CA LYS A 155 -9.69 -15.36 25.03
C LYS A 155 -10.40 -14.05 25.39
N ILE A 156 -9.64 -12.97 25.54
CA ILE A 156 -10.15 -11.62 25.81
C ILE A 156 -10.58 -10.99 24.49
N ALA A 157 -11.85 -10.57 24.41
CA ALA A 157 -12.38 -9.96 23.21
C ALA A 157 -11.90 -8.51 23.04
N LEU A 158 -11.49 -8.18 21.82
CA LEU A 158 -11.00 -6.87 21.41
C LEU A 158 -11.88 -6.29 20.31
N GLU A 159 -12.25 -5.02 20.45
CA GLU A 159 -13.02 -4.25 19.47
C GLU A 159 -12.18 -3.11 18.87
N ASN A 160 -12.54 -2.67 17.67
CA ASN A 160 -11.84 -1.61 16.93
C ASN A 160 -10.37 -1.90 16.62
N LYS A 161 -10.01 -3.19 16.48
CA LYS A 161 -8.67 -3.62 16.03
C LYS A 161 -8.41 -3.22 14.57
N LYS A 162 -7.92 -2.00 14.38
CA LYS A 162 -7.39 -1.51 13.09
C LYS A 162 -5.93 -1.94 12.92
N ASN A 163 -5.49 -2.10 11.68
CA ASN A 163 -4.07 -2.31 11.40
C ASN A 163 -3.31 -1.00 11.56
N LEU A 164 -2.33 -1.01 12.45
CA LEU A 164 -1.44 0.12 12.71
C LEU A 164 -0.71 0.62 11.48
N LYS A 165 -0.19 -0.31 10.65
CA LYS A 165 0.55 0.08 9.43
C LYS A 165 -0.35 0.83 8.46
N TRP A 166 -1.63 0.46 8.35
CA TRP A 166 -2.57 1.11 7.45
C TRP A 166 -2.96 2.50 7.96
N GLN A 167 -3.25 2.64 9.25
CA GLN A 167 -3.50 3.96 9.84
C GLN A 167 -2.31 4.90 9.66
N GLN A 168 -1.09 4.38 9.81
CA GLN A 168 0.11 5.17 9.61
C GLN A 168 0.35 5.49 8.13
N LEU A 169 0.01 4.59 7.21
CA LEU A 169 0.06 4.82 5.76
C LEU A 169 -0.79 6.02 5.35
N GLU A 170 -2.00 6.14 5.90
CA GLU A 170 -2.94 7.22 5.58
C GLU A 170 -2.39 8.62 5.88
N ASN A 171 -1.55 8.74 6.92
CA ASN A 171 -0.87 9.99 7.26
C ASN A 171 0.16 10.44 6.22
N TYR A 172 0.60 9.55 5.32
CA TYR A 172 1.56 9.87 4.26
C TYR A 172 0.91 10.17 2.91
N ILE A 173 -0.41 10.00 2.79
CA ILE A 173 -1.13 10.24 1.54
C ILE A 173 -1.20 11.74 1.27
N LEU A 174 -0.75 12.14 0.08
CA LEU A 174 -0.92 13.49 -0.41
C LEU A 174 -2.29 13.67 -1.07
N PRO A 175 -2.91 14.85 -0.95
CA PRO A 175 -4.08 15.18 -1.75
C PRO A 175 -3.76 15.00 -3.25
N SER A 176 -4.55 14.18 -3.92
CA SER A 176 -4.48 14.01 -5.37
C SER A 176 -5.84 14.25 -6.01
N GLU A 177 -5.85 14.95 -7.13
CA GLU A 177 -7.02 15.03 -8.00
C GLU A 177 -7.15 13.69 -8.72
N LYS A 178 -8.23 12.94 -8.44
CA LYS A 178 -8.61 11.81 -9.28
C LYS A 178 -9.05 12.36 -10.63
N LEU A 179 -8.49 11.81 -11.71
CA LEU A 179 -8.99 12.11 -13.04
C LEU A 179 -10.43 11.63 -13.17
N LYS A 180 -11.31 12.51 -13.64
CA LYS A 180 -12.71 12.13 -13.89
C LYS A 180 -12.73 11.25 -15.15
N HIS A 181 -13.03 9.98 -14.97
CA HIS A 181 -13.35 9.09 -16.09
C HIS A 181 -14.65 9.56 -16.75
N ASN A 182 -14.71 9.51 -18.08
CA ASN A 182 -15.96 9.66 -18.79
C ASN A 182 -16.61 8.29 -19.01
N PHE A 183 -17.89 8.29 -19.37
CA PHE A 183 -18.65 7.07 -19.64
C PHE A 183 -17.99 6.13 -20.68
N LEU A 184 -17.25 6.69 -21.64
CA LEU A 184 -16.58 5.89 -22.67
C LEU A 184 -15.39 5.11 -22.09
N CYS A 185 -14.61 5.71 -21.18
CA CYS A 185 -13.51 5.03 -20.47
C CYS A 185 -14.03 3.90 -19.58
N ASP A 186 -15.12 4.14 -18.84
CA ASP A 186 -15.74 3.12 -18.00
C ASP A 186 -16.23 1.94 -18.85
N SER A 187 -16.89 2.23 -19.98
CA SER A 187 -17.32 1.19 -20.91
C SER A 187 -16.14 0.45 -21.54
N PHE A 188 -15.03 1.14 -21.84
CA PHE A 188 -13.81 0.51 -22.35
C PHE A 188 -13.22 -0.45 -21.32
N LEU A 189 -13.08 -0.01 -20.07
CA LEU A 189 -12.62 -0.86 -18.96
C LEU A 189 -13.52 -2.10 -18.81
N GLU A 190 -14.84 -1.91 -18.74
CA GLU A 190 -15.82 -2.99 -18.64
C GLU A 190 -15.64 -4.04 -19.75
N LYS A 191 -15.48 -3.61 -21.01
CA LYS A 191 -15.31 -4.53 -22.14
C LYS A 191 -13.95 -5.20 -22.16
N THR A 192 -12.90 -4.53 -21.70
CA THR A 192 -11.60 -5.19 -21.52
C THR A 192 -11.62 -6.20 -20.37
N LEU A 193 -12.43 -6.01 -19.32
CA LEU A 193 -12.56 -6.98 -18.22
C LEU A 193 -13.39 -8.22 -18.59
N ASP A 194 -14.12 -8.18 -19.70
CA ASP A 194 -14.93 -9.29 -20.18
C ASP A 194 -14.07 -10.31 -20.94
N GLU A 195 -14.05 -11.56 -20.48
CA GLU A 195 -13.27 -12.65 -21.08
C GLU A 195 -13.60 -12.89 -22.56
N ARG A 196 -14.83 -12.57 -22.99
CA ARG A 196 -15.24 -12.72 -24.39
C ARG A 196 -14.48 -11.78 -25.31
N PHE A 197 -14.05 -10.63 -24.79
CA PHE A 197 -13.42 -9.57 -25.59
C PHE A 197 -11.95 -9.34 -25.26
N PHE A 198 -11.47 -9.75 -24.08
CA PHE A 198 -10.10 -9.49 -23.63
C PHE A 198 -9.04 -9.93 -24.64
N SER A 199 -9.12 -11.16 -25.15
CA SER A 199 -8.13 -11.68 -26.12
C SER A 199 -8.06 -10.85 -27.40
N ILE A 200 -9.21 -10.32 -27.85
CA ILE A 200 -9.32 -9.45 -29.02
C ILE A 200 -8.64 -8.12 -28.71
N PHE A 201 -9.00 -7.49 -27.60
CA PHE A 201 -8.40 -6.22 -27.18
C PHE A 201 -6.88 -6.34 -27.01
N ILE A 202 -6.38 -7.39 -26.38
CA ILE A 202 -4.94 -7.64 -26.22
C ILE A 202 -4.23 -7.71 -27.57
N LYS A 203 -4.80 -8.43 -28.55
CA LYS A 203 -4.23 -8.50 -29.90
C LYS A 203 -4.18 -7.11 -30.56
N LEU A 204 -5.28 -6.36 -30.48
CA LEU A 204 -5.37 -5.01 -31.05
C LEU A 204 -4.42 -4.02 -30.34
N PHE A 205 -4.24 -4.15 -29.02
CA PHE A 205 -3.32 -3.34 -28.23
C PHE A 205 -1.86 -3.62 -28.58
N GLN A 206 -1.49 -4.89 -28.83
CA GLN A 206 -0.14 -5.23 -29.30
C GLN A 206 0.16 -4.58 -30.64
N GLU A 207 -0.80 -4.63 -31.57
CA GLU A 207 -0.66 -3.99 -32.87
C GLU A 207 -0.53 -2.46 -32.73
N PHE A 208 -1.41 -1.85 -31.94
CA PHE A 208 -1.39 -0.42 -31.65
C PHE A 208 -0.08 0.02 -30.98
N ASP A 209 0.40 -0.70 -29.97
CA ASP A 209 1.64 -0.36 -29.25
C ASP A 209 2.88 -0.52 -30.14
N ASN A 210 2.85 -1.40 -31.15
CA ASN A 210 3.96 -1.61 -32.08
C ASN A 210 3.97 -0.61 -33.25
N HIS A 211 2.81 -0.18 -33.74
CA HIS A 211 2.69 0.61 -34.97
C HIS A 211 2.11 2.02 -34.78
N GLY A 212 1.49 2.29 -33.63
CA GLY A 212 0.68 3.49 -33.39
C GLY A 212 -0.72 3.45 -34.01
N TYR A 213 -1.09 2.35 -34.66
CA TYR A 213 -2.39 2.13 -35.31
C TYR A 213 -2.69 0.62 -35.44
N ILE A 214 -3.92 0.30 -35.83
CA ILE A 214 -4.42 -1.05 -36.09
C ILE A 214 -4.74 -1.17 -37.59
N ASN A 215 -4.24 -2.20 -38.26
CA ASN A 215 -4.51 -2.45 -39.67
C ASN A 215 -5.98 -2.84 -39.88
N SER A 216 -6.54 -2.41 -41.00
CA SER A 216 -7.91 -2.78 -41.36
C SER A 216 -8.15 -4.28 -41.47
N ASN A 217 -7.11 -5.04 -41.86
CA ASN A 217 -7.18 -6.50 -41.95
C ASN A 217 -7.40 -7.15 -40.57
N SER A 218 -6.80 -6.61 -39.51
CA SER A 218 -7.00 -7.11 -38.15
C SER A 218 -8.47 -6.96 -37.72
N LEU A 219 -9.13 -5.85 -38.05
CA LEU A 219 -10.55 -5.68 -37.75
C LEU A 219 -11.51 -6.44 -38.69
N LYS A 220 -11.03 -6.93 -39.84
CA LYS A 220 -11.79 -7.81 -40.75
C LYS A 220 -11.69 -9.29 -40.37
N GLU A 221 -10.84 -9.64 -39.41
CA GLU A 221 -10.75 -11.01 -38.90
C GLU A 221 -12.11 -11.45 -38.35
N LYS A 222 -12.54 -12.66 -38.74
CA LYS A 222 -13.77 -13.26 -38.25
C LYS A 222 -13.51 -14.02 -36.98
N ILE A 223 -14.28 -13.72 -35.96
CA ILE A 223 -14.19 -14.37 -34.66
C ILE A 223 -15.57 -14.87 -34.22
N GLU A 224 -15.58 -15.99 -33.52
CA GLU A 224 -16.77 -16.58 -32.95
C GLU A 224 -16.81 -16.27 -31.45
N LEU A 225 -17.75 -15.43 -31.05
CA LEU A 225 -18.05 -15.24 -29.62
C LEU A 225 -18.85 -16.47 -29.16
N LYS A 226 -18.67 -16.89 -27.89
CA LYS A 226 -19.13 -18.18 -27.31
C LYS A 226 -20.57 -18.64 -27.62
N GLU A 227 -21.47 -17.80 -28.14
CA GLU A 227 -22.87 -18.11 -28.46
C GLU A 227 -23.35 -17.52 -29.81
N GLY A 228 -22.45 -17.22 -30.74
CA GLY A 228 -22.80 -16.48 -31.98
C GLY A 228 -22.18 -17.06 -33.25
N TYR A 229 -22.67 -16.57 -34.40
CA TYR A 229 -22.03 -16.82 -35.68
C TYR A 229 -20.71 -16.04 -35.81
N PRO A 230 -19.75 -16.51 -36.63
CA PRO A 230 -18.54 -15.76 -36.90
C PRO A 230 -18.84 -14.37 -37.46
N GLN A 231 -18.39 -13.33 -36.77
CA GLN A 231 -18.53 -11.93 -37.19
C GLN A 231 -17.15 -11.29 -37.31
N GLU A 232 -17.02 -10.35 -38.24
CA GLU A 232 -15.82 -9.52 -38.34
C GLU A 232 -15.73 -8.61 -37.12
N ILE A 233 -14.53 -8.42 -36.55
CA ILE A 233 -14.34 -7.61 -35.33
C ILE A 233 -14.93 -6.19 -35.48
N ARG A 234 -14.80 -5.57 -36.67
CA ARG A 234 -15.39 -4.24 -36.97
C ARG A 234 -16.91 -4.17 -36.85
N ASN A 235 -17.61 -5.30 -36.88
CA ASN A 235 -19.07 -5.38 -36.76
C ASN A 235 -19.52 -5.67 -35.32
N ILE A 236 -18.59 -5.83 -34.38
CA ILE A 236 -18.89 -6.03 -32.96
C ILE A 236 -18.90 -4.66 -32.30
N ASP A 237 -20.07 -4.06 -32.12
CA ASP A 237 -20.24 -2.70 -31.57
C ASP A 237 -19.56 -2.52 -30.21
N GLN A 238 -19.49 -3.58 -29.39
CA GLN A 238 -18.81 -3.57 -28.09
C GLN A 238 -17.29 -3.36 -28.21
N ILE A 239 -16.71 -3.52 -29.41
CA ILE A 239 -15.29 -3.33 -29.71
C ILE A 239 -15.12 -2.14 -30.65
N ALA A 240 -15.81 -2.15 -31.79
CA ALA A 240 -15.63 -1.20 -32.89
C ALA A 240 -15.81 0.27 -32.46
N LYS A 241 -16.74 0.54 -31.53
CA LYS A 241 -17.05 1.90 -31.05
C LYS A 241 -15.85 2.65 -30.42
N PHE A 242 -14.80 1.94 -30.02
CA PHE A 242 -13.62 2.55 -29.41
C PHE A 242 -12.57 3.00 -30.44
N PHE A 243 -12.74 2.60 -31.70
CA PHE A 243 -11.80 2.85 -32.78
C PHE A 243 -12.36 3.86 -33.78
N LEU A 244 -11.49 4.75 -34.25
CA LEU A 244 -11.75 5.69 -35.32
C LEU A 244 -11.01 5.21 -36.56
N ALA A 245 -11.69 5.23 -37.70
CA ALA A 245 -11.05 5.01 -38.99
C ALA A 245 -10.19 6.23 -39.35
N SER A 246 -9.00 6.00 -39.89
CA SER A 246 -8.07 7.05 -40.30
C SER A 246 -7.39 6.68 -41.61
N SER A 247 -7.13 7.69 -42.44
CA SER A 247 -6.26 7.56 -43.60
C SER A 247 -4.80 7.56 -43.14
N LYS A 248 -4.06 6.53 -43.52
CA LYS A 248 -2.63 6.45 -43.27
C LYS A 248 -1.88 7.17 -44.39
N LEU A 249 -1.11 8.19 -44.01
CA LEU A 249 -0.26 8.96 -44.91
C LEU A 249 1.18 8.88 -44.46
N THR A 250 2.08 8.73 -45.43
CA THR A 250 3.52 8.84 -45.20
C THR A 250 4.00 10.14 -45.83
N ILE A 251 4.39 11.09 -45.00
CA ILE A 251 4.95 12.37 -45.45
C ILE A 251 6.47 12.21 -45.43
N LYS A 252 7.09 12.28 -46.61
CA LYS A 252 8.55 12.22 -46.76
C LYS A 252 9.08 13.64 -46.97
N ASP A 253 10.00 14.03 -46.11
CA ASP A 253 10.89 15.18 -46.32
C ASP A 253 12.33 14.66 -46.46
N SER A 254 13.20 15.49 -47.03
CA SER A 254 14.63 15.27 -47.29
C SER A 254 15.43 14.74 -46.08
N LEU A 255 14.95 14.98 -44.85
CA LEU A 255 15.63 14.59 -43.61
C LEU A 255 14.89 13.51 -42.81
N LYS A 256 13.57 13.33 -43.00
CA LYS A 256 12.73 12.44 -42.17
C LYS A 256 11.50 11.92 -42.92
N GLU A 257 11.11 10.71 -42.57
CA GLU A 257 9.82 10.12 -42.92
C GLU A 257 8.89 10.20 -41.71
N VAL A 258 7.73 10.83 -41.87
CA VAL A 258 6.75 11.05 -40.80
C VAL A 258 5.46 10.31 -41.15
N LEU A 259 5.04 9.43 -40.24
CA LEU A 259 3.73 8.80 -40.29
C LEU A 259 2.66 9.80 -39.81
N TYR A 260 1.67 10.07 -40.65
CA TYR A 260 0.55 10.96 -40.33
C TYR A 260 -0.77 10.21 -40.50
N LEU A 261 -1.59 10.22 -39.45
CA LEU A 261 -2.91 9.59 -39.44
C LEU A 261 -3.97 10.68 -39.52
N HIS A 262 -4.68 10.74 -40.65
CA HIS A 262 -5.71 11.75 -40.86
C HIS A 262 -7.08 11.18 -40.47
N ASN A 263 -7.77 11.85 -39.55
CA ASN A 263 -9.05 11.39 -39.00
C ASN A 263 -10.20 11.42 -40.02
N THR A 264 -10.04 12.15 -41.12
CA THR A 264 -10.97 12.13 -42.25
C THR A 264 -10.51 11.10 -43.25
N LEU A 265 -11.41 10.22 -43.70
CA LEU A 265 -11.12 9.30 -44.79
C LEU A 265 -10.89 10.09 -46.07
N LEU A 266 -9.64 10.13 -46.50
CA LEU A 266 -9.24 10.62 -47.81
C LEU A 266 -9.45 9.50 -48.84
N ASN A 267 -9.54 9.86 -50.12
CA ASN A 267 -9.46 8.90 -51.24
C ASN A 267 -8.00 8.39 -51.38
N SER A 268 -7.46 7.78 -50.32
CA SER A 268 -6.08 7.32 -50.17
C SER A 268 -6.03 5.80 -50.00
N ASP A 269 -4.92 5.18 -50.40
CA ASP A 269 -4.80 3.73 -50.61
C ASP A 269 -4.85 2.83 -49.36
N GLU A 270 -4.70 3.35 -48.13
CA GLU A 270 -4.65 2.50 -46.93
C GLU A 270 -5.45 3.08 -45.74
N THR A 271 -6.58 2.44 -45.40
CA THR A 271 -7.36 2.72 -44.19
C THR A 271 -6.82 1.95 -43.00
N VAL A 272 -6.55 2.66 -41.90
CA VAL A 272 -6.15 2.10 -40.60
C VAL A 272 -7.10 2.57 -39.51
N TYR A 273 -6.94 2.04 -38.30
CA TYR A 273 -7.78 2.37 -37.16
C TYR A 273 -6.93 2.81 -35.97
N VAL A 274 -7.41 3.78 -35.22
CA VAL A 274 -6.78 4.26 -33.99
C VAL A 274 -7.81 4.27 -32.87
N LEU A 275 -7.38 4.16 -31.62
CA LEU A 275 -8.29 4.41 -30.51
C LEU A 275 -8.78 5.87 -30.57
N SER A 276 -10.02 6.12 -30.16
CA SER A 276 -10.53 7.49 -30.06
C SER A 276 -9.68 8.33 -29.07
N SER A 277 -9.58 9.64 -29.27
CA SER A 277 -8.62 10.49 -28.54
C SER A 277 -8.69 10.37 -27.01
N HIS A 278 -9.90 10.32 -26.44
CA HIS A 278 -10.09 10.12 -25.00
C HIS A 278 -9.67 8.72 -24.54
N ILE A 279 -9.93 7.70 -25.35
CA ILE A 279 -9.53 6.33 -25.05
C ILE A 279 -8.01 6.15 -25.19
N ILE A 280 -7.34 6.82 -26.13
CA ILE A 280 -5.87 6.80 -26.21
C ILE A 280 -5.27 7.31 -24.90
N GLN A 281 -5.71 8.47 -24.41
CA GLN A 281 -5.21 9.06 -23.16
C GLN A 281 -5.44 8.10 -21.99
N TYR A 282 -6.65 7.56 -21.87
CA TYR A 282 -6.99 6.60 -20.83
C TYR A 282 -6.15 5.30 -20.91
N TYR A 283 -6.05 4.71 -22.10
CA TYR A 283 -5.27 3.51 -22.37
C TYR A 283 -3.77 3.69 -22.10
N GLN A 284 -3.23 4.88 -22.34
CA GLN A 284 -1.83 5.18 -22.11
C GLN A 284 -1.50 5.39 -20.64
N SER A 285 -2.40 5.99 -19.86
CA SER A 285 -2.10 6.47 -18.52
C SER A 285 -2.75 5.69 -17.37
N TYR A 286 -3.94 5.11 -17.55
CA TYR A 286 -4.76 4.63 -16.41
C TYR A 286 -5.34 3.23 -16.60
N TRP A 287 -5.68 2.84 -17.83
CA TRP A 287 -6.44 1.61 -18.11
C TRP A 287 -5.90 0.37 -17.40
N PHE A 288 -4.59 0.15 -17.41
CA PHE A 288 -4.02 -1.08 -16.86
C PHE A 288 -4.02 -1.09 -15.33
N GLU A 289 -3.85 0.07 -14.69
CA GLU A 289 -4.02 0.23 -13.26
C GLU A 289 -5.47 -0.06 -12.88
N ASP A 290 -6.43 0.60 -13.53
CA ASP A 290 -7.86 0.41 -13.26
C ASP A 290 -8.32 -1.03 -13.53
N PHE A 291 -7.77 -1.68 -14.57
CA PHE A 291 -7.98 -3.10 -14.83
C PHE A 291 -7.51 -3.95 -13.65
N CYS A 292 -6.30 -3.71 -13.15
CA CYS A 292 -5.75 -4.46 -12.01
C CYS A 292 -6.53 -4.19 -10.72
N THR A 293 -6.87 -2.93 -10.44
CA THR A 293 -7.68 -2.52 -9.29
C THR A 293 -9.04 -3.20 -9.31
N ASN A 294 -9.75 -3.18 -10.44
CA ASN A 294 -11.06 -3.82 -10.56
C ASN A 294 -10.99 -5.33 -10.30
N VAL A 295 -9.98 -6.02 -10.83
CA VAL A 295 -9.82 -7.45 -10.56
C VAL A 295 -9.53 -7.70 -9.09
N LEU A 296 -8.67 -6.90 -8.47
CA LEU A 296 -8.29 -7.00 -7.06
C LEU A 296 -9.49 -6.77 -6.11
N GLU A 297 -10.30 -5.74 -6.35
CA GLU A 297 -11.51 -5.44 -5.57
C GLU A 297 -12.55 -6.58 -5.61
N ASN A 298 -12.56 -7.35 -6.69
CA ASN A 298 -13.48 -8.47 -6.90
C ASN A 298 -12.89 -9.84 -6.50
N ILE A 299 -11.71 -9.87 -5.87
CA ILE A 299 -11.19 -11.12 -5.30
C ILE A 299 -11.99 -11.47 -4.05
N SER A 300 -12.68 -12.61 -4.12
CA SER A 300 -13.37 -13.21 -3.00
C SER A 300 -12.80 -14.61 -2.75
N THR A 301 -12.21 -14.81 -1.57
CA THR A 301 -11.70 -16.10 -1.10
C THR A 301 -12.15 -16.33 0.35
N SER A 302 -12.19 -17.59 0.79
CA SER A 302 -12.43 -17.94 2.20
C SER A 302 -11.19 -17.76 3.06
N GLU A 303 -10.01 -17.78 2.45
CA GLU A 303 -8.72 -17.79 3.11
C GLU A 303 -8.33 -16.41 3.64
N PHE A 304 -8.45 -15.37 2.82
CA PHE A 304 -8.11 -14.00 3.18
C PHE A 304 -9.18 -13.00 2.75
N LYS A 305 -9.14 -11.81 3.33
CA LYS A 305 -9.99 -10.69 2.97
C LYS A 305 -9.15 -9.47 2.67
N ILE A 306 -9.36 -8.86 1.50
CA ILE A 306 -8.87 -7.51 1.21
C ILE A 306 -9.74 -6.54 1.99
N THR A 307 -9.14 -5.78 2.90
CA THR A 307 -9.87 -4.90 3.83
C THR A 307 -9.83 -3.44 3.43
N ASN A 308 -8.76 -3.00 2.76
CA ASN A 308 -8.61 -1.65 2.24
C ASN A 308 -7.83 -1.65 0.93
N ILE A 309 -8.10 -0.67 0.06
CA ILE A 309 -7.41 -0.48 -1.23
C ILE A 309 -7.34 1.01 -1.58
N TYR A 310 -6.17 1.43 -2.06
CA TYR A 310 -5.97 2.72 -2.71
C TYR A 310 -5.29 2.53 -4.07
N SER A 311 -5.74 3.28 -5.08
CA SER A 311 -5.13 3.34 -6.41
C SER A 311 -4.70 4.77 -6.77
N GLY A 312 -3.63 4.88 -7.55
CA GLY A 312 -3.14 6.14 -8.14
C GLY A 312 -2.79 7.20 -7.10
N ARG A 313 -2.22 6.78 -5.97
CA ARG A 313 -1.94 7.68 -4.83
C ARG A 313 -0.46 8.06 -4.76
N LYS A 314 -0.24 9.31 -4.38
CA LYS A 314 1.08 9.85 -4.08
C LYS A 314 1.28 9.87 -2.57
N PHE A 315 2.44 9.41 -2.15
CA PHE A 315 2.86 9.27 -0.77
C PHE A 315 4.12 10.09 -0.52
N ASN A 316 4.26 10.56 0.72
CA ASN A 316 5.47 11.20 1.20
C ASN A 316 5.97 10.55 2.49
N PHE A 317 6.70 9.43 2.36
CA PHE A 317 7.20 8.66 3.50
C PHE A 317 8.31 9.37 4.29
N PHE A 318 9.08 10.24 3.63
CA PHE A 318 10.14 11.05 4.26
C PHE A 318 9.63 12.37 4.84
N SER A 319 8.40 12.75 4.49
CA SER A 319 7.79 14.04 4.86
C SER A 319 8.56 15.26 4.31
N ASP A 320 9.27 15.11 3.19
CA ASP A 320 9.97 16.20 2.50
C ASP A 320 9.43 16.40 1.06
N LYS A 321 9.76 17.54 0.43
CA LYS A 321 9.21 17.87 -0.91
C LYS A 321 9.83 17.06 -2.05
N ASN A 322 10.98 16.42 -1.84
CA ASN A 322 11.78 15.82 -2.91
C ASN A 322 11.54 14.31 -3.04
N ASN A 323 11.06 13.66 -1.99
CA ASN A 323 10.90 12.21 -1.90
C ASN A 323 9.45 11.74 -2.07
N LEU A 324 8.78 12.29 -3.08
CA LEU A 324 7.43 11.85 -3.45
C LEU A 324 7.47 10.48 -4.14
N CYS A 325 6.60 9.58 -3.70
CA CYS A 325 6.45 8.25 -4.25
C CYS A 325 5.01 8.04 -4.72
N GLU A 326 4.82 7.85 -6.02
CA GLU A 326 3.54 7.39 -6.56
C GLU A 326 3.51 5.86 -6.50
N ILE A 327 2.42 5.29 -6.01
CA ILE A 327 2.20 3.84 -5.98
C ILE A 327 0.88 3.58 -6.71
N ASP A 328 0.94 2.76 -7.77
CA ASP A 328 -0.20 2.50 -8.65
C ASP A 328 -1.34 1.84 -7.87
N ILE A 329 -1.05 0.79 -7.08
CA ILE A 329 -2.03 0.20 -6.16
C ILE A 329 -1.36 -0.16 -4.82
N ILE A 330 -2.01 0.16 -3.71
CA ILE A 330 -1.62 -0.32 -2.38
C ILE A 330 -2.86 -0.85 -1.66
N PHE A 331 -2.75 -2.02 -1.06
CA PHE A 331 -3.89 -2.67 -0.45
C PHE A 331 -3.51 -3.43 0.82
N GLU A 332 -4.49 -3.57 1.69
CA GLU A 332 -4.39 -4.33 2.93
C GLU A 332 -5.11 -5.66 2.77
N VAL A 333 -4.42 -6.73 3.17
CA VAL A 333 -4.99 -8.07 3.26
C VAL A 333 -4.98 -8.54 4.70
N LYS A 334 -6.09 -9.12 5.13
CA LYS A 334 -6.24 -9.84 6.38
C LYS A 334 -6.30 -11.34 6.10
N TYR A 335 -5.36 -12.11 6.65
CA TYR A 335 -5.41 -13.56 6.74
C TYR A 335 -5.45 -13.96 8.22
N LYS A 336 -6.53 -14.62 8.66
CA LYS A 336 -6.80 -14.86 10.09
C LYS A 336 -6.73 -13.54 10.88
N ASN A 337 -5.81 -13.42 11.83
CA ASN A 337 -5.60 -12.22 12.66
C ASN A 337 -4.36 -11.39 12.26
N ILE A 338 -3.73 -11.73 11.13
CA ILE A 338 -2.54 -11.07 10.61
C ILE A 338 -2.93 -10.17 9.45
N TYR A 339 -2.41 -8.95 9.45
CA TYR A 339 -2.60 -7.98 8.38
C TYR A 339 -1.29 -7.76 7.65
N LYS A 340 -1.35 -7.63 6.31
CA LYS A 340 -0.21 -7.27 5.47
C LYS A 340 -0.60 -6.19 4.47
N ILE A 341 0.32 -5.28 4.21
CA ILE A 341 0.18 -4.23 3.20
C ILE A 341 1.04 -4.59 2.01
N ILE A 342 0.42 -4.65 0.83
CA ILE A 342 1.07 -5.03 -0.41
C ILE A 342 0.96 -3.86 -1.38
N ALA A 343 2.08 -3.49 -2.00
CA ALA A 343 2.09 -2.53 -3.10
C ALA A 343 2.24 -3.23 -4.45
N ILE A 344 1.57 -2.69 -5.46
CA ILE A 344 1.62 -3.14 -6.84
C ILE A 344 2.07 -1.98 -7.72
N GLU A 345 2.99 -2.27 -8.64
CA GLU A 345 3.30 -1.41 -9.78
C GLU A 345 2.79 -2.07 -11.07
N CYS A 346 1.95 -1.35 -11.81
CA CYS A 346 1.30 -1.78 -13.04
C CYS A 346 2.09 -1.26 -14.25
N LYS A 347 2.59 -2.15 -15.09
CA LYS A 347 3.26 -1.82 -16.35
C LYS A 347 2.56 -2.49 -17.52
N LYS A 348 2.12 -1.72 -18.52
CA LYS A 348 1.59 -2.31 -19.76
C LYS A 348 2.56 -3.30 -20.37
N THR A 349 3.82 -2.90 -20.54
CA THR A 349 4.90 -3.80 -20.96
C THR A 349 5.93 -3.90 -19.84
N LEU A 350 6.06 -5.10 -19.27
CA LEU A 350 7.03 -5.44 -18.25
C LEU A 350 8.33 -5.92 -18.90
N THR A 351 9.46 -5.42 -18.40
CA THR A 351 10.83 -5.82 -18.80
C THR A 351 11.71 -5.91 -17.54
N GLU A 352 12.86 -6.58 -17.65
CA GLU A 352 13.78 -6.70 -16.51
C GLU A 352 14.29 -5.32 -16.03
N SER A 353 14.56 -4.36 -16.93
CA SER A 353 14.98 -3.01 -16.52
C SER A 353 13.88 -2.28 -15.74
N LYS A 354 12.61 -2.38 -16.18
CA LYS A 354 11.49 -1.77 -15.45
C LYS A 354 11.27 -2.39 -14.08
N ILE A 355 11.47 -3.70 -13.96
CA ILE A 355 11.46 -4.40 -12.68
C ILE A 355 12.55 -3.83 -11.76
N ASN A 356 13.78 -3.71 -12.27
CA ASN A 356 14.90 -3.19 -11.49
C ASN A 356 14.71 -1.72 -11.09
N GLU A 357 14.20 -0.88 -11.99
CA GLU A 357 13.85 0.53 -11.72
C GLU A 357 12.77 0.64 -10.63
N THR A 358 11.74 -0.20 -10.71
CA THR A 358 10.65 -0.22 -9.70
C THR A 358 11.18 -0.70 -8.35
N ASN A 359 11.97 -1.78 -8.32
CA ASN A 359 12.59 -2.27 -7.08
C ASN A 359 13.53 -1.23 -6.47
N LYS A 360 14.28 -0.49 -7.29
CA LYS A 360 15.11 0.63 -6.86
C LYS A 360 14.25 1.76 -6.26
N LYS A 361 13.15 2.14 -6.91
CA LYS A 361 12.19 3.14 -6.39
C LYS A 361 11.61 2.70 -5.04
N VAL A 362 11.18 1.44 -4.89
CA VAL A 362 10.67 0.91 -3.62
C VAL A 362 11.74 0.94 -2.53
N LYS A 363 12.97 0.52 -2.87
CA LYS A 363 14.12 0.58 -1.97
C LYS A 363 14.40 2.02 -1.48
N GLU A 364 14.57 2.95 -2.41
CA GLU A 364 15.00 4.31 -2.12
C GLU A 364 13.91 5.16 -1.48
N LYS A 365 12.65 5.00 -1.93
CA LYS A 365 11.56 5.89 -1.52
C LYS A 365 10.69 5.34 -0.39
N ILE A 366 10.71 4.03 -0.16
CA ILE A 366 9.84 3.38 0.84
C ILE A 366 10.68 2.71 1.92
N LEU A 367 11.58 1.80 1.56
CA LEU A 367 12.38 1.07 2.55
C LEU A 367 13.35 1.99 3.32
N ASN A 368 14.09 2.83 2.59
CA ASN A 368 15.05 3.76 3.20
C ASN A 368 14.37 4.85 4.06
N SER A 369 13.04 5.03 3.97
CA SER A 369 12.30 5.93 4.87
C SER A 369 12.23 5.42 6.32
N ASN A 370 12.61 4.16 6.55
CA ASN A 370 12.54 3.47 7.84
C ASN A 370 11.13 3.42 8.46
N LYS A 371 10.08 3.58 7.65
CA LYS A 371 8.70 3.51 8.13
C LYS A 371 8.13 2.09 8.19
N LYS A 372 8.81 1.07 7.65
CA LYS A 372 8.43 -0.37 7.67
C LYS A 372 6.92 -0.64 7.37
N ILE A 373 6.33 0.11 6.45
CA ILE A 373 4.87 0.11 6.20
C ILE A 373 4.44 -1.02 5.27
N ILE A 374 5.22 -1.32 4.24
CA ILE A 374 4.86 -2.28 3.20
C ILE A 374 5.52 -3.63 3.53
N ASP A 375 4.77 -4.71 3.34
CA ASP A 375 5.20 -6.08 3.62
C ASP A 375 5.60 -6.85 2.35
N ALA A 376 5.13 -6.43 1.17
CA ALA A 376 5.50 -7.04 -0.11
C ALA A 376 5.31 -6.06 -1.28
N HIS A 377 6.05 -6.28 -2.37
CA HIS A 377 5.92 -5.55 -3.63
C HIS A 377 5.67 -6.49 -4.82
N ILE A 378 4.76 -6.12 -5.72
CA ILE A 378 4.41 -6.90 -6.90
C ILE A 378 4.47 -6.03 -8.16
N SER A 379 5.24 -6.43 -9.18
CA SER A 379 5.16 -5.82 -10.51
C SER A 379 4.27 -6.64 -11.44
N ILE A 380 3.26 -6.02 -12.04
CA ILE A 380 2.32 -6.70 -12.95
C ILE A 380 2.50 -6.16 -14.37
N GLY A 381 2.57 -7.07 -15.33
CA GLY A 381 2.69 -6.82 -16.76
C GLY A 381 1.45 -7.21 -17.54
N CYS A 382 0.98 -6.41 -18.51
CA CYS A 382 0.03 -6.90 -19.51
C CYS A 382 0.76 -7.66 -20.64
N PHE A 383 1.89 -7.13 -21.04
CA PHE A 383 2.85 -7.70 -21.98
C PHE A 383 4.17 -7.90 -21.24
N SER A 384 4.96 -8.87 -21.68
CA SER A 384 6.31 -9.11 -21.14
C SER A 384 7.29 -9.33 -22.26
N LYS A 385 8.47 -8.71 -22.15
CA LYS A 385 9.61 -8.94 -23.05
C LYS A 385 10.83 -9.26 -22.19
N GLU A 386 11.53 -10.34 -22.54
CA GLU A 386 12.87 -10.64 -22.00
C GLU A 386 12.93 -10.75 -20.46
N ILE A 387 11.90 -11.35 -19.84
CA ILE A 387 11.89 -11.63 -18.40
C ILE A 387 12.08 -13.12 -18.16
N ASN A 388 13.02 -13.46 -17.29
CA ASN A 388 13.14 -14.81 -16.76
C ASN A 388 12.23 -14.95 -15.53
N PHE A 389 11.06 -15.57 -15.71
CA PHE A 389 10.20 -16.01 -14.62
C PHE A 389 10.80 -17.27 -14.00
N ASN A 390 11.61 -17.07 -12.95
CA ASN A 390 12.42 -18.10 -12.29
C ASN A 390 11.62 -19.08 -11.43
N THR A 391 10.35 -18.78 -11.12
CA THR A 391 9.49 -19.63 -10.30
C THR A 391 8.30 -20.14 -11.10
N SER A 392 7.94 -21.41 -10.86
CA SER A 392 6.71 -21.99 -11.40
C SER A 392 6.01 -22.88 -10.37
N LYS A 393 4.71 -22.66 -10.15
CA LYS A 393 3.88 -23.47 -9.26
C LYS A 393 2.65 -24.00 -9.97
N ARG A 394 2.29 -25.25 -9.68
CA ARG A 394 1.17 -25.94 -10.31
C ARG A 394 -0.09 -25.84 -9.45
N ILE A 395 -1.16 -25.25 -9.99
CA ILE A 395 -2.45 -25.08 -9.31
C ILE A 395 -3.58 -25.36 -10.29
N ASN A 396 -4.56 -26.17 -9.88
CA ASN A 396 -5.70 -26.58 -10.73
C ASN A 396 -5.25 -27.07 -12.12
N ASN A 397 -4.19 -27.87 -12.15
CA ASN A 397 -3.53 -28.37 -13.36
C ASN A 397 -2.89 -27.32 -14.30
N LYS A 398 -2.84 -26.03 -13.92
CA LYS A 398 -2.14 -24.98 -14.65
C LYS A 398 -0.80 -24.65 -13.99
N ASN A 399 0.24 -24.44 -14.80
CA ASN A 399 1.55 -24.01 -14.32
C ASN A 399 1.62 -22.48 -14.33
N ILE A 400 1.71 -21.88 -13.15
CA ILE A 400 1.73 -20.45 -12.94
C ILE A 400 3.18 -20.03 -12.78
N LYS A 401 3.65 -19.17 -13.70
CA LYS A 401 5.01 -18.65 -13.72
C LYS A 401 5.04 -17.21 -13.21
N TYR A 402 6.01 -16.93 -12.36
CA TYR A 402 6.30 -15.59 -11.86
C TYR A 402 7.79 -15.49 -11.52
N LYS A 403 8.25 -14.27 -11.29
CA LYS A 403 9.57 -13.96 -10.78
C LYS A 403 9.47 -13.72 -9.29
N GLU A 404 10.40 -14.25 -8.51
CA GLU A 404 10.54 -13.95 -7.09
C GLU A 404 11.93 -13.42 -6.76
N GLY A 405 12.01 -12.60 -5.73
CA GLY A 405 13.27 -12.06 -5.20
C GLY A 405 13.04 -11.28 -3.91
N LYS A 406 14.10 -10.62 -3.44
CA LYS A 406 14.06 -9.75 -2.25
C LYS A 406 14.64 -8.39 -2.57
N ILE A 407 14.01 -7.34 -2.05
CA ILE A 407 14.51 -5.98 -2.13
C ILE A 407 15.28 -5.71 -0.85
N HIS A 408 16.60 -5.62 -0.99
CA HIS A 408 17.49 -5.34 0.12
C HIS A 408 17.56 -3.83 0.35
N PRO A 409 17.34 -3.35 1.58
CA PRO A 409 17.63 -1.97 1.97
C PRO A 409 19.14 -1.71 1.87
N GLU A 410 19.55 -0.45 1.76
CA GLU A 410 20.99 -0.15 1.91
C GLU A 410 21.43 -0.44 3.34
N LYS A 411 22.59 -1.08 3.50
CA LYS A 411 23.35 -0.98 4.74
C LYS A 411 23.80 0.47 4.86
N PHE A 412 22.95 1.35 5.38
CA PHE A 412 23.42 2.68 5.73
C PHE A 412 24.52 2.52 6.79
N GLU A 413 25.67 3.13 6.52
CA GLU A 413 26.85 3.27 7.40
C GLU A 413 26.57 4.13 8.65
N LEU A 414 25.30 4.33 9.01
CA LEU A 414 24.89 4.95 10.26
C LEU A 414 24.68 3.83 11.26
N GLN A 415 25.69 3.59 12.09
CA GLN A 415 25.77 2.54 13.13
C GLN A 415 24.59 2.47 14.12
N ASN A 416 23.58 3.34 13.99
CA ASN A 416 22.48 3.54 14.94
C ASN A 416 21.06 3.33 14.35
N MET A 417 20.91 2.88 13.08
CA MET A 417 19.59 2.57 12.50
C MET A 417 19.21 1.09 12.65
N PRO A 418 17.90 0.75 12.78
CA PRO A 418 17.49 -0.65 12.92
C PRO A 418 17.87 -1.40 11.64
N LYS A 419 18.18 -2.70 11.76
CA LYS A 419 18.25 -3.56 10.58
C LYS A 419 16.88 -3.48 9.88
N LEU A 420 16.87 -2.91 8.69
CA LEU A 420 15.72 -2.92 7.81
C LEU A 420 15.56 -4.35 7.29
N GLU A 421 14.34 -4.89 7.36
CA GLU A 421 14.04 -6.21 6.82
C GLU A 421 13.95 -6.13 5.30
N ASP A 422 14.35 -7.22 4.64
CA ASP A 422 14.12 -7.39 3.22
C ASP A 422 12.62 -7.45 2.94
N ILE A 423 12.18 -6.82 1.85
CA ILE A 423 10.80 -6.98 1.38
C ILE A 423 10.78 -8.01 0.23
N PRO A 424 9.92 -9.03 0.30
CA PRO A 424 9.72 -9.94 -0.83
C PRO A 424 9.14 -9.20 -2.02
N TYR A 425 9.65 -9.55 -3.19
CA TYR A 425 9.27 -8.98 -4.47
C TYR A 425 8.82 -10.07 -5.44
N TYR A 426 7.72 -9.82 -6.14
CA TYR A 426 7.19 -10.69 -7.17
C TYR A 426 6.95 -9.97 -8.49
N ALA A 427 7.09 -10.66 -9.62
CA ALA A 427 6.76 -10.12 -10.93
C ALA A 427 6.04 -11.13 -11.81
N PHE A 428 4.99 -10.74 -12.52
CA PHE A 428 4.35 -11.61 -13.51
C PHE A 428 3.67 -10.82 -14.62
N SER A 429 3.45 -11.48 -15.76
CA SER A 429 2.56 -10.98 -16.81
C SER A 429 1.22 -11.70 -16.79
N ILE A 430 0.16 -11.02 -17.25
CA ILE A 430 -1.19 -11.56 -17.32
C ILE A 430 -1.52 -12.02 -18.75
N SER A 431 -2.39 -13.02 -18.83
CA SER A 431 -2.97 -13.51 -20.09
C SER A 431 -4.50 -13.42 -20.13
N SER A 432 -5.13 -13.12 -19.00
CA SER A 432 -6.56 -12.85 -18.84
C SER A 432 -6.84 -12.24 -17.47
N LYS A 433 -8.08 -11.78 -17.26
CA LYS A 433 -8.61 -11.41 -15.93
C LYS A 433 -8.48 -12.56 -14.93
N GLU A 434 -8.83 -13.77 -15.33
CA GLU A 434 -8.78 -14.96 -14.46
C GLU A 434 -7.33 -15.37 -14.15
N ASP A 435 -6.40 -15.21 -15.08
CA ASP A 435 -4.97 -15.43 -14.84
C ASP A 435 -4.41 -14.43 -13.82
N LEU A 436 -4.77 -13.14 -13.95
CA LEU A 436 -4.42 -12.10 -12.96
C LEU A 436 -4.96 -12.46 -11.57
N LYS A 437 -6.25 -12.76 -11.47
CA LYS A 437 -6.92 -13.14 -10.22
C LYS A 437 -6.21 -14.32 -9.55
N ASN A 438 -5.98 -15.40 -10.28
CA ASN A 438 -5.33 -16.60 -9.74
C ASN A 438 -3.91 -16.31 -9.25
N LYS A 439 -3.11 -15.59 -10.03
CA LYS A 439 -1.75 -15.19 -9.63
C LYS A 439 -1.74 -14.32 -8.37
N LEU A 440 -2.65 -13.35 -8.26
CA LEU A 440 -2.75 -12.50 -7.07
C LEU A 440 -3.10 -13.32 -5.81
N ILE A 441 -4.08 -14.23 -5.89
CA ILE A 441 -4.44 -15.11 -4.76
C ILE A 441 -3.21 -15.89 -4.27
N ILE A 442 -2.45 -16.48 -5.18
CA ILE A 442 -1.27 -17.29 -4.87
C ILE A 442 -0.19 -16.46 -4.21
N LEU A 443 0.14 -15.31 -4.80
CA LEU A 443 1.20 -14.46 -4.28
C LEU A 443 0.81 -13.91 -2.90
N ILE A 444 -0.45 -13.55 -2.69
CA ILE A 444 -0.95 -13.17 -1.37
C ILE A 444 -0.74 -14.31 -0.37
N GLU A 445 -1.16 -15.55 -0.69
CA GLU A 445 -0.93 -16.71 0.19
C GLU A 445 0.55 -16.96 0.48
N GLU A 446 1.43 -16.76 -0.49
CA GLU A 446 2.89 -16.90 -0.32
C GLU A 446 3.48 -15.83 0.58
N ILE A 447 3.06 -14.58 0.39
CA ILE A 447 3.45 -13.47 1.25
C ILE A 447 3.10 -13.80 2.71
N PHE A 448 1.99 -14.50 2.98
CA PHE A 448 1.62 -14.95 4.32
C PHE A 448 2.37 -16.20 4.82
N LYS A 449 3.03 -16.99 3.95
CA LYS A 449 3.82 -18.19 4.35
C LYS A 449 5.27 -17.88 4.72
N GLU A 450 5.81 -16.77 4.26
CA GLU A 450 7.19 -16.37 4.60
C GLU A 450 7.36 -15.91 6.07
N TYR A 451 6.29 -15.95 6.86
CA TYR A 451 6.19 -15.58 8.28
C TYR A 451 5.31 -16.59 9.02
#